data_AF-A0A8D2AIE2-F1
#
_entry.id   AF-A0A8D2AIE2-F1
#
_cell.length_a   1.000
_cell.length_b   1.000
_cell.length_c   1.000
_cell.angle_alpha   90.00
_cell.angle_beta   90.00
_cell.angle_gamma   90.00
#
_symmetry.space_group_name_H-M   'P 1'
#
loop_
_entity.id
_entity.type
_entity.pdbx_description
1 polymer ?
#
loop_
_entity_poly.entity_id
_entity_poly.type
_entity_poly.pdbx_seq_one_letter_code
_entity_poly.pdbx_strand_id
1 'polypeptide(L)'
;LSAAATHAVLAPNHKKTFPTVSPSTGEVICQVAEGNKEDVDKALMAARAAFQLGSPWRRVDASDRGRPLYRLADLIEGDRTYLAALETLDNGKPYVIAYLVDLDMVLKCFRYYAGWADKYHGKTFPMNGDFFSYTRHEPVGVCGQIIPWNFLLLMPRGYFIEPAVFGDVQDSVTIAKEETFGPVMQILKFKTIEEVVGRANNSKYGLAAAVFTKDPDKANYLSQAPQAGTVWVNCYDVFGAQSPFGGYKMSGSGRELGEYGLQAYTEVKTVTVKVSQKNS
;
A
#
# COMPACT_ATOMS: atom_id res chain seq x y z
N LEU A 1 -0.25 -29.56 -9.75
CA LEU A 1 0.69 -28.46 -9.45
C LEU A 1 1.82 -29.03 -8.58
N SER A 2 2.77 -29.74 -9.17
CA SER A 2 3.94 -30.32 -8.48
C SER A 2 5.23 -30.00 -9.23
N ALA A 3 5.35 -28.76 -9.73
CA ALA A 3 6.65 -28.23 -10.10
C ALA A 3 7.24 -27.69 -8.80
N ALA A 4 8.25 -28.39 -8.28
CA ALA A 4 9.06 -27.92 -7.17
C ALA A 4 9.58 -26.52 -7.53
N ALA A 5 9.02 -25.49 -6.92
CA ALA A 5 9.73 -24.24 -6.77
C ALA A 5 10.93 -24.58 -5.90
N THR A 6 12.10 -24.78 -6.52
CA THR A 6 13.37 -24.83 -5.79
C THR A 6 13.44 -23.54 -4.99
N HIS A 7 13.28 -23.65 -3.67
CA HIS A 7 13.51 -22.57 -2.73
C HIS A 7 15.00 -22.23 -2.75
N ALA A 8 15.42 -21.47 -3.76
CA ALA A 8 16.79 -20.98 -3.83
C ALA A 8 16.87 -19.71 -2.97
N VAL A 9 17.34 -19.87 -1.72
CA VAL A 9 17.88 -18.73 -0.97
C VAL A 9 19.22 -18.39 -1.64
N LEU A 10 19.22 -17.36 -2.47
CA LEU A 10 20.43 -16.89 -3.13
C LEU A 10 21.20 -16.02 -2.15
N ALA A 11 22.40 -16.46 -1.75
CA ALA A 11 23.36 -15.57 -1.13
C ALA A 11 23.81 -14.52 -2.17
N PRO A 12 24.03 -13.24 -1.79
CA PRO A 12 24.54 -12.22 -2.70
C PRO A 12 25.81 -12.70 -3.37
N ASN A 13 26.00 -12.38 -4.65
CA ASN A 13 27.17 -12.84 -5.40
C ASN A 13 28.50 -12.36 -4.80
N HIS A 14 28.46 -11.30 -3.98
CA HIS A 14 29.61 -10.70 -3.30
C HIS A 14 29.67 -11.00 -1.80
N LYS A 15 28.76 -11.82 -1.24
CA LYS A 15 28.69 -12.22 0.18
C LYS A 15 28.71 -11.08 1.21
N LYS A 16 28.38 -9.83 0.83
CA LYS A 16 28.28 -8.75 1.83
C LYS A 16 26.99 -8.88 2.60
N THR A 17 27.03 -8.43 3.84
CA THR A 17 25.89 -8.40 4.74
C THR A 17 25.85 -7.07 5.47
N PHE A 18 24.67 -6.69 5.94
CA PHE A 18 24.47 -5.57 6.86
C PHE A 18 23.70 -6.05 8.10
N PRO A 19 23.96 -5.47 9.29
CA PRO A 19 23.23 -5.82 10.49
C PRO A 19 21.81 -5.26 10.44
N THR A 20 20.82 -6.08 10.80
CA THR A 20 19.57 -5.56 11.35
C THR A 20 19.67 -5.45 12.87
N VAL A 21 19.08 -4.41 13.43
CA VAL A 21 19.28 -3.99 14.82
C VAL A 21 17.93 -3.76 15.46
N SER A 22 17.72 -4.33 16.65
CA SER A 22 16.50 -4.08 17.40
C SER A 22 16.47 -2.63 17.87
N PRO A 23 15.43 -1.84 17.57
CA PRO A 23 15.37 -0.44 17.99
C PRO A 23 15.15 -0.30 19.50
N SER A 24 14.58 -1.31 20.18
CA SER A 24 14.34 -1.27 21.62
C SER A 24 15.59 -1.52 22.46
N THR A 25 16.46 -2.45 22.05
CA THR A 25 17.68 -2.82 22.81
C THR A 25 18.94 -2.29 22.17
N GLY A 26 18.89 -2.06 20.86
CA GLY A 26 20.05 -1.74 20.06
C GLY A 26 20.94 -2.90 19.65
N GLU A 27 20.60 -4.09 20.06
CA GLU A 27 21.43 -5.24 19.78
C GLU A 27 21.22 -5.68 18.33
N VAL A 28 22.29 -6.17 17.71
CA VAL A 28 22.19 -6.76 16.37
C VAL A 28 21.33 -8.02 16.50
N ILE A 29 20.22 -8.07 15.75
CA ILE A 29 19.34 -9.25 15.72
C ILE A 29 20.00 -10.32 14.84
N CYS A 30 20.37 -9.95 13.61
CA CYS A 30 21.08 -10.82 12.68
C CYS A 30 21.80 -10.02 11.57
N GLN A 31 22.56 -10.73 10.74
CA GLN A 31 23.16 -10.19 9.51
C GLN A 31 22.27 -10.56 8.32
N VAL A 32 21.91 -9.57 7.52
CA VAL A 32 21.09 -9.74 6.31
C VAL A 32 21.98 -9.56 5.09
N ALA A 33 21.74 -10.36 4.06
CA ALA A 33 22.35 -10.22 2.75
C ALA A 33 22.15 -8.81 2.19
N GLU A 34 23.24 -8.10 1.89
CA GLU A 34 23.19 -6.78 1.26
C GLU A 34 23.05 -6.99 -0.26
N GLY A 35 21.86 -6.75 -0.81
CA GLY A 35 21.64 -6.87 -2.26
C GLY A 35 22.29 -5.73 -3.04
N ASN A 36 22.81 -6.01 -4.22
CA ASN A 36 23.38 -5.01 -5.11
C ASN A 36 22.68 -4.97 -6.49
N LYS A 37 23.22 -4.15 -7.40
CA LYS A 37 22.68 -4.01 -8.76
C LYS A 37 22.63 -5.35 -9.50
N GLU A 38 23.68 -6.16 -9.45
CA GLU A 38 23.72 -7.45 -10.15
C GLU A 38 22.68 -8.44 -9.61
N ASP A 39 22.40 -8.42 -8.31
CA ASP A 39 21.34 -9.24 -7.72
C ASP A 39 19.95 -8.74 -8.14
N VAL A 40 19.75 -7.43 -8.24
CA VAL A 40 18.52 -6.83 -8.80
C VAL A 40 18.35 -7.21 -10.27
N ASP A 41 19.41 -7.17 -11.07
CA ASP A 41 19.38 -7.56 -12.48
C ASP A 41 18.97 -9.04 -12.64
N LYS A 42 19.48 -9.93 -11.76
CA LYS A 42 19.05 -11.34 -11.73
C LYS A 42 17.58 -11.50 -11.37
N ALA A 43 17.10 -10.79 -10.34
CA ALA A 43 15.69 -10.82 -9.96
C ALA A 43 14.78 -10.32 -11.10
N LEU A 44 15.21 -9.26 -11.80
CA LEU A 44 14.52 -8.72 -12.96
C LEU A 44 14.45 -9.75 -14.11
N MET A 45 15.56 -10.43 -14.41
CA MET A 45 15.57 -11.46 -15.46
C MET A 45 14.63 -12.63 -15.11
N ALA A 46 14.63 -13.08 -13.86
CA ALA A 46 13.72 -14.12 -13.39
C ALA A 46 12.24 -13.69 -13.51
N ALA A 47 11.92 -12.46 -13.07
CA ALA A 47 10.57 -11.90 -13.18
C ALA A 47 10.13 -11.77 -14.66
N ARG A 48 11.02 -11.30 -15.54
CA ARG A 48 10.76 -11.23 -16.99
C ARG A 48 10.51 -12.59 -17.60
N ALA A 49 11.27 -13.62 -17.22
CA ALA A 49 11.07 -14.99 -17.68
C ALA A 49 9.72 -15.55 -17.23
N ALA A 50 9.37 -15.34 -15.96
CA ALA A 50 8.07 -15.74 -15.40
C ALA A 50 6.88 -14.99 -16.02
N PHE A 51 7.11 -13.81 -16.61
CA PHE A 51 6.07 -12.99 -17.24
C PHE A 51 5.93 -13.21 -18.76
N GLN A 52 6.82 -13.97 -19.40
CA GLN A 52 6.79 -14.20 -20.86
C GLN A 52 5.44 -14.75 -21.33
N LEU A 53 5.00 -14.36 -22.52
CA LEU A 53 3.76 -14.88 -23.09
C LEU A 53 3.84 -16.41 -23.21
N GLY A 54 2.81 -17.11 -22.73
CA GLY A 54 2.78 -18.57 -22.72
C GLY A 54 3.53 -19.23 -21.55
N SER A 55 4.20 -18.47 -20.68
CA SER A 55 4.80 -18.98 -19.44
C SER A 55 3.75 -19.56 -18.48
N PRO A 56 4.16 -20.42 -17.52
CA PRO A 56 3.23 -21.02 -16.56
C PRO A 56 2.37 -19.97 -15.84
N TRP A 57 2.96 -18.90 -15.30
CA TRP A 57 2.22 -17.86 -14.59
C TRP A 57 1.23 -17.12 -15.49
N ARG A 58 1.60 -16.83 -16.74
CA ARG A 58 0.70 -16.17 -17.72
C ARG A 58 -0.44 -17.06 -18.19
N ARG A 59 -0.33 -18.38 -17.99
CA ARG A 59 -1.34 -19.38 -18.38
C ARG A 59 -2.18 -19.90 -17.21
N VAL A 60 -1.88 -19.49 -15.97
CA VAL A 60 -2.74 -19.84 -14.83
C VAL A 60 -4.11 -19.21 -15.02
N ASP A 61 -5.15 -20.03 -14.90
CA ASP A 61 -6.54 -19.59 -14.92
C ASP A 61 -6.77 -18.51 -13.87
N ALA A 62 -7.57 -17.51 -14.21
CA ALA A 62 -7.78 -16.36 -13.31
C ALA A 62 -8.31 -16.78 -11.94
N SER A 63 -9.21 -17.77 -11.91
CA SER A 63 -9.77 -18.36 -10.70
C SER A 63 -8.73 -19.09 -9.84
N ASP A 64 -7.66 -19.60 -10.45
CA ASP A 64 -6.58 -20.30 -9.76
C ASP A 64 -5.48 -19.35 -9.27
N ARG A 65 -5.33 -18.16 -9.88
CA ARG A 65 -4.33 -17.15 -9.47
C ARG A 65 -4.56 -16.61 -8.05
N GLY A 66 -5.80 -16.62 -7.57
CA GLY A 66 -6.13 -16.23 -6.19
C GLY A 66 -5.71 -17.28 -5.16
N ARG A 67 -5.59 -18.56 -5.53
CA ARG A 67 -5.33 -19.66 -4.58
C ARG A 67 -3.98 -19.53 -3.87
N PRO A 68 -2.85 -19.21 -4.55
CA PRO A 68 -1.59 -18.95 -3.86
C PRO A 68 -1.66 -17.80 -2.85
N LEU A 69 -2.44 -16.75 -3.15
CA LEU A 69 -2.61 -15.60 -2.25
C LEU A 69 -3.42 -15.97 -1.00
N TYR A 70 -4.51 -16.74 -1.16
CA TYR A 70 -5.24 -17.31 -0.03
C TYR A 70 -4.33 -18.23 0.80
N ARG A 71 -3.59 -19.11 0.14
CA ARG A 71 -2.69 -20.04 0.83
C ARG A 71 -1.60 -19.29 1.60
N LEU A 72 -1.05 -18.22 1.04
CA LEU A 72 -0.09 -17.36 1.73
C LEU A 72 -0.71 -16.72 2.97
N ALA A 73 -1.94 -16.21 2.87
CA ALA A 73 -2.66 -15.69 4.03
C ALA A 73 -2.83 -16.77 5.12
N ASP A 74 -3.20 -18.00 4.75
CA ASP A 74 -3.36 -19.08 5.73
C ASP A 74 -2.03 -19.48 6.41
N LEU A 75 -0.91 -19.41 5.67
CA LEU A 75 0.42 -19.64 6.25
C LEU A 75 0.82 -18.51 7.21
N ILE A 76 0.60 -17.25 6.82
CA ILE A 76 0.84 -16.09 7.69
C ILE A 76 -0.03 -16.18 8.96
N GLU A 77 -1.28 -16.64 8.83
CA GLU A 77 -2.19 -16.80 9.97
C GLU A 77 -1.72 -17.92 10.90
N GLY A 78 -1.22 -19.02 10.36
CA GLY A 78 -0.61 -20.10 11.13
C GLY A 78 0.64 -19.66 11.90
N ASP A 79 1.47 -18.81 11.28
CA ASP A 79 2.71 -18.30 11.88
C ASP A 79 2.54 -16.94 12.58
N ARG A 80 1.29 -16.48 12.80
CA ARG A 80 0.98 -15.11 13.23
C ARG A 80 1.71 -14.69 14.51
N THR A 81 1.79 -15.57 15.50
CA THR A 81 2.51 -15.31 16.76
C THR A 81 4.00 -15.08 16.52
N TYR A 82 4.63 -15.91 15.68
CA TYR A 82 6.04 -15.78 15.35
C TYR A 82 6.30 -14.49 14.56
N LEU A 83 5.49 -14.22 13.54
CA LEU A 83 5.62 -13.02 12.72
C LEU A 83 5.40 -11.74 13.53
N ALA A 84 4.45 -11.72 14.47
CA ALA A 84 4.23 -10.57 15.34
C ALA A 84 5.41 -10.33 16.29
N ALA A 85 6.01 -11.40 16.81
CA ALA A 85 7.20 -11.29 17.64
C ALA A 85 8.40 -10.74 16.84
N LEU A 86 8.57 -11.21 15.60
CA LEU A 86 9.61 -10.73 14.70
C LEU A 86 9.42 -9.24 14.34
N GLU A 87 8.18 -8.85 14.01
CA GLU A 87 7.79 -7.46 13.75
C GLU A 87 8.15 -6.56 14.94
N THR A 88 7.76 -6.97 16.15
CA THR A 88 8.09 -6.21 17.37
C THR A 88 9.58 -6.14 17.64
N LEU A 89 10.31 -7.22 17.40
CA LEU A 89 11.75 -7.27 17.63
C LEU A 89 12.50 -6.30 16.70
N ASP A 90 12.12 -6.26 15.42
CA ASP A 90 12.82 -5.54 14.35
C ASP A 90 12.33 -4.09 14.17
N ASN A 91 11.02 -3.84 14.29
CA ASN A 91 10.44 -2.49 14.15
C ASN A 91 10.31 -1.75 15.50
N GLY A 92 10.19 -2.46 16.63
CA GLY A 92 10.01 -1.86 17.95
C GLY A 92 8.56 -1.56 18.34
N LYS A 93 7.58 -1.79 17.45
CA LYS A 93 6.16 -1.62 17.79
C LYS A 93 5.68 -2.62 18.84
N PRO A 94 4.71 -2.26 19.71
CA PRO A 94 4.17 -3.18 20.68
C PRO A 94 3.58 -4.45 20.04
N TYR A 95 3.89 -5.61 20.62
CA TYR A 95 3.44 -6.92 20.12
C TYR A 95 1.94 -6.99 19.87
N VAL A 96 1.13 -6.39 20.75
CA VAL A 96 -0.32 -6.38 20.61
C VAL A 96 -0.77 -5.64 19.35
N ILE A 97 -0.07 -4.57 18.95
CA ILE A 97 -0.37 -3.83 17.72
C ILE A 97 0.06 -4.64 16.50
N ALA A 98 1.29 -5.17 16.49
CA ALA A 98 1.77 -6.04 15.42
C ALA A 98 0.81 -7.25 15.19
N TYR A 99 0.37 -7.86 16.29
CA TYR A 99 -0.49 -9.03 16.25
C TYR A 99 -1.93 -8.69 15.84
N LEU A 100 -2.58 -7.72 16.49
CA LEU A 100 -4.02 -7.44 16.31
C LEU A 100 -4.34 -6.51 15.15
N VAL A 101 -3.42 -5.62 14.77
CA VAL A 101 -3.66 -4.60 13.74
C VAL A 101 -2.92 -4.96 12.46
N ASP A 102 -1.59 -5.05 12.52
CA ASP A 102 -0.77 -5.14 11.30
C ASP A 102 -0.97 -6.47 10.59
N LEU A 103 -0.79 -7.60 11.30
CA LEU A 103 -0.99 -8.92 10.70
C LEU A 103 -2.46 -9.15 10.32
N ASP A 104 -3.42 -8.58 11.06
CA ASP A 104 -4.82 -8.64 10.66
C ASP A 104 -5.06 -7.93 9.33
N MET A 105 -4.46 -6.76 9.14
CA MET A 105 -4.54 -6.00 7.89
C MET A 105 -3.86 -6.75 6.74
N VAL A 106 -2.68 -7.34 6.97
CA VAL A 106 -1.96 -8.15 5.97
C VAL A 106 -2.81 -9.34 5.52
N LEU A 107 -3.36 -10.10 6.47
CA LEU A 107 -4.22 -11.25 6.19
C LEU A 107 -5.45 -10.85 5.36
N LYS A 108 -6.13 -9.78 5.79
CA LYS A 108 -7.31 -9.25 5.08
C LYS A 108 -6.95 -8.73 3.70
N CYS A 109 -5.78 -8.10 3.53
CA CYS A 109 -5.31 -7.59 2.24
C CYS A 109 -5.04 -8.73 1.25
N PHE A 110 -4.30 -9.76 1.65
CA PHE A 110 -4.07 -10.93 0.80
C PHE A 110 -5.37 -11.63 0.42
N ARG A 111 -6.27 -11.85 1.38
CA ARG A 111 -7.59 -12.46 1.14
C ARG A 111 -8.45 -11.61 0.22
N TYR A 112 -8.45 -10.29 0.39
CA TYR A 112 -9.17 -9.34 -0.47
C TYR A 112 -8.69 -9.41 -1.93
N TYR A 113 -7.38 -9.30 -2.15
CA TYR A 113 -6.82 -9.33 -3.51
C TYR A 113 -6.85 -10.72 -4.15
N ALA A 114 -6.79 -11.80 -3.35
CA ALA A 114 -7.08 -13.14 -3.83
C ALA A 114 -8.47 -13.23 -4.46
N GLY A 115 -9.46 -12.55 -3.85
CA GLY A 115 -10.82 -12.44 -4.38
C GLY A 115 -10.94 -11.65 -5.69
N TRP A 116 -10.02 -10.74 -5.98
CA TRP A 116 -10.02 -9.93 -7.21
C TRP A 116 -9.38 -10.61 -8.43
N ALA A 117 -8.64 -11.71 -8.22
CA ALA A 117 -7.81 -12.35 -9.24
C ALA A 117 -8.56 -12.71 -10.54
N ASP A 118 -9.86 -12.98 -10.44
CA ASP A 118 -10.78 -13.33 -11.53
C ASP A 118 -11.96 -12.37 -11.71
N LYS A 119 -11.93 -11.19 -11.05
CA LYS A 119 -13.05 -10.24 -11.05
C LYS A 119 -12.73 -8.88 -11.65
N TYR A 120 -11.48 -8.64 -12.05
CA TYR A 120 -11.08 -7.40 -12.71
C TYR A 120 -11.10 -7.56 -14.23
N HIS A 121 -12.13 -7.00 -14.87
CA HIS A 121 -12.45 -7.24 -16.27
C HIS A 121 -12.29 -5.99 -17.13
N GLY A 122 -12.11 -6.20 -18.43
CA GLY A 122 -12.30 -5.16 -19.43
C GLY A 122 -13.78 -4.91 -19.73
N LYS A 123 -14.04 -4.07 -20.74
CA LYS A 123 -15.37 -3.64 -21.15
C LYS A 123 -15.59 -3.88 -22.63
N THR A 124 -16.80 -4.22 -23.03
CA THR A 124 -17.27 -4.03 -24.41
C THR A 124 -17.91 -2.65 -24.52
N PHE A 125 -17.73 -1.96 -25.65
CA PHE A 125 -18.32 -0.64 -25.84
C PHE A 125 -18.67 -0.37 -27.31
N PRO A 126 -19.73 0.42 -27.59
CA PRO A 126 -20.23 0.64 -28.94
C PRO A 126 -19.34 1.62 -29.72
N MET A 127 -18.32 1.10 -30.40
CA MET A 127 -17.46 1.89 -31.30
C MET A 127 -18.26 2.40 -32.51
N ASN A 128 -17.95 3.61 -32.99
CA ASN A 128 -18.55 4.15 -34.21
C ASN A 128 -18.20 3.30 -35.44
N GLY A 129 -19.17 3.13 -36.36
CA GLY A 129 -19.03 2.25 -37.54
C GLY A 129 -19.18 0.76 -37.22
N ASP A 130 -18.99 -0.09 -38.23
CA ASP A 130 -19.13 -1.55 -38.11
C ASP A 130 -17.87 -2.20 -37.52
N PHE A 131 -17.68 -2.00 -36.21
CA PHE A 131 -16.59 -2.58 -35.43
C PHE A 131 -17.10 -3.20 -34.13
N PHE A 132 -16.49 -4.31 -33.74
CA PHE A 132 -16.60 -4.87 -32.40
C PHE A 132 -15.37 -4.46 -31.59
N SER A 133 -15.57 -3.71 -30.51
CA SER A 133 -14.49 -3.21 -29.66
C SER A 133 -14.64 -3.65 -28.22
N TYR A 134 -13.51 -4.01 -27.62
CA TYR A 134 -13.42 -4.36 -26.21
C TYR A 134 -12.06 -3.94 -25.63
N THR A 135 -12.01 -3.75 -24.31
CA THR A 135 -10.75 -3.57 -23.58
C THR A 135 -10.29 -4.86 -22.93
N ARG A 136 -8.99 -5.00 -22.77
CA ARG A 136 -8.33 -6.02 -21.94
C ARG A 136 -7.57 -5.29 -20.85
N HIS A 137 -7.75 -5.69 -19.60
CA HIS A 137 -6.90 -5.23 -18.50
C HIS A 137 -5.80 -6.27 -18.34
N GLU A 138 -4.66 -6.02 -18.97
CA GLU A 138 -3.51 -6.93 -18.93
C GLU A 138 -2.61 -6.55 -17.74
N PRO A 139 -1.92 -7.49 -17.08
CA PRO A 139 -0.94 -7.12 -16.07
C PRO A 139 0.17 -6.24 -16.68
N VAL A 140 0.60 -5.19 -15.98
CA VAL A 140 1.61 -4.22 -16.49
C VAL A 140 2.97 -4.85 -16.81
N GLY A 141 3.31 -5.94 -16.12
CA GLY A 141 4.57 -6.66 -16.32
C GLY A 141 5.36 -6.82 -15.03
N VAL A 142 6.66 -6.54 -15.11
CA VAL A 142 7.54 -6.60 -13.94
C VAL A 142 7.38 -5.32 -13.12
N CYS A 143 6.98 -5.46 -11.85
CA CYS A 143 6.85 -4.35 -10.92
C CYS A 143 8.05 -4.31 -9.96
N GLY A 144 8.71 -3.16 -9.86
CA GLY A 144 9.67 -2.88 -8.78
C GLY A 144 8.92 -2.29 -7.58
N GLN A 145 8.99 -2.94 -6.42
CA GLN A 145 8.30 -2.52 -5.21
C GLN A 145 9.33 -2.18 -4.13
N ILE A 146 9.29 -0.94 -3.63
CA ILE A 146 10.16 -0.44 -2.55
C ILE A 146 9.25 -0.07 -1.39
N ILE A 147 9.52 -0.63 -0.21
CA ILE A 147 8.66 -0.51 0.98
C ILE A 147 9.36 0.28 2.09
N PRO A 148 8.63 1.07 2.90
CA PRO A 148 9.19 1.85 4.00
C PRO A 148 9.28 1.06 5.31
N TRP A 149 10.05 1.58 6.26
CA TRP A 149 10.40 0.91 7.51
C TRP A 149 9.30 0.91 8.59
N ASN A 150 8.34 1.84 8.53
CA ASN A 150 7.33 2.07 9.59
C ASN A 150 6.28 0.95 9.63
N PHE A 151 5.98 0.36 8.47
CA PHE A 151 5.21 -0.88 8.32
C PHE A 151 6.01 -1.99 7.60
N LEU A 152 7.34 -1.86 7.49
CA LEU A 152 8.37 -2.84 7.92
C LEU A 152 9.80 -2.39 7.52
N LEU A 153 10.68 -2.27 8.53
CA LEU A 153 12.15 -2.45 8.56
C LEU A 153 13.16 -1.28 8.63
N LEU A 154 13.77 -1.17 9.82
CA LEU A 154 15.05 -0.56 10.27
C LEU A 154 15.09 0.91 10.74
N MET A 155 15.44 1.08 12.03
CA MET A 155 16.00 2.27 12.67
C MET A 155 17.06 1.82 13.72
N PRO A 156 18.16 2.57 13.97
CA PRO A 156 19.17 2.19 14.97
C PRO A 156 18.70 2.30 16.45
N ARG A 157 19.62 2.10 17.40
CA ARG A 157 19.48 2.09 18.88
C ARG A 157 18.58 3.16 19.54
N GLY A 158 17.62 2.73 20.37
CA GLY A 158 17.25 3.43 21.62
C GLY A 158 16.59 4.80 21.47
N TYR A 159 15.87 5.04 20.36
CA TYR A 159 15.23 6.33 20.06
C TYR A 159 13.87 6.49 20.73
N PHE A 160 13.80 6.27 22.04
CA PHE A 160 12.64 6.70 22.79
C PHE A 160 12.63 8.22 22.82
N ILE A 161 11.58 8.80 22.26
CA ILE A 161 11.25 10.21 22.38
C ILE A 161 9.96 10.27 23.18
N GLU A 162 9.93 11.13 24.20
CA GLU A 162 8.72 11.34 24.99
C GLU A 162 7.61 11.91 24.10
N PRO A 163 6.34 11.49 24.28
CA PRO A 163 5.23 12.12 23.61
C PRO A 163 5.17 13.62 23.92
N ALA A 164 5.15 14.46 22.89
CA ALA A 164 5.15 15.92 23.05
C ALA A 164 3.86 16.52 22.50
N VAL A 165 3.27 17.46 23.25
CA VAL A 165 2.07 18.21 22.82
C VAL A 165 2.38 19.69 22.83
N PHE A 166 2.25 20.34 21.68
CA PHE A 166 2.42 21.79 21.52
C PHE A 166 1.06 22.46 21.39
N GLY A 167 0.71 23.29 22.38
CA GLY A 167 -0.49 24.13 22.36
C GLY A 167 -0.26 25.48 21.69
N ASP A 168 -1.34 26.12 21.22
CA ASP A 168 -1.36 27.47 20.65
C ASP A 168 -0.38 27.68 19.47
N VAL A 169 -0.19 26.62 18.68
CA VAL A 169 0.70 26.61 17.51
C VAL A 169 0.16 27.54 16.42
N GLN A 170 1.07 28.23 15.73
CA GLN A 170 0.77 29.13 14.62
C GLN A 170 1.12 28.48 13.28
N ASP A 171 0.32 28.69 12.24
CA ASP A 171 0.53 28.04 10.93
C ASP A 171 1.90 28.32 10.30
N SER A 172 2.56 29.42 10.66
CA SER A 172 3.82 29.85 10.07
C SER A 172 5.04 29.03 10.51
N VAL A 173 4.97 28.36 11.67
CA VAL A 173 6.11 27.67 12.27
C VAL A 173 6.40 26.32 11.61
N THR A 174 7.65 25.87 11.69
CA THR A 174 8.11 24.62 11.04
C THR A 174 7.33 23.39 11.50
N ILE A 175 7.09 23.24 12.80
CA ILE A 175 6.38 22.08 13.35
C ILE A 175 4.92 21.95 12.85
N ALA A 176 4.33 23.03 12.32
CA ALA A 176 2.99 23.00 11.72
C ALA A 176 2.99 22.69 10.21
N LYS A 177 4.17 22.73 9.56
CA LYS A 177 4.32 22.61 8.09
C LYS A 177 5.07 21.34 7.67
N GLU A 178 6.00 20.88 8.49
CA GLU A 178 6.87 19.76 8.19
C GLU A 178 6.43 18.51 8.95
N GLU A 179 6.55 17.37 8.28
CA GLU A 179 6.20 16.08 8.86
C GLU A 179 7.28 15.67 9.87
N THR A 180 6.90 15.58 11.14
CA THR A 180 7.82 15.20 12.22
C THR A 180 8.06 13.69 12.28
N PHE A 181 7.06 12.89 11.88
CA PHE A 181 7.06 11.43 11.87
C PHE A 181 7.34 10.75 13.23
N GLY A 182 7.24 11.51 14.32
CA GLY A 182 7.43 11.08 15.70
C GLY A 182 6.20 11.38 16.57
N PRO A 183 6.23 11.03 17.86
CA PRO A 183 5.09 11.16 18.77
C PRO A 183 4.87 12.62 19.21
N VAL A 184 4.65 13.52 18.25
CA VAL A 184 4.51 14.98 18.47
C VAL A 184 3.17 15.47 17.92
N MET A 185 2.31 15.97 18.81
CA MET A 185 1.01 16.53 18.47
C MET A 185 1.04 18.06 18.51
N GLN A 186 0.43 18.72 17.53
CA GLN A 186 0.19 20.16 17.55
C GLN A 186 -1.30 20.45 17.74
N ILE A 187 -1.62 21.47 18.54
CA ILE A 187 -3.00 21.95 18.75
C ILE A 187 -3.08 23.39 18.28
N LEU A 188 -3.94 23.61 17.29
CA LEU A 188 -4.22 24.92 16.70
C LEU A 188 -5.69 25.26 16.92
N LYS A 189 -5.97 26.51 17.28
CA LYS A 189 -7.34 27.02 17.47
C LYS A 189 -7.83 27.70 16.19
N PHE A 190 -9.12 27.60 15.91
CA PHE A 190 -9.80 28.28 14.80
C PHE A 190 -11.16 28.82 15.27
N LYS A 191 -11.75 29.76 14.51
CA LYS A 191 -13.05 30.36 14.85
C LYS A 191 -14.16 30.01 13.86
N THR A 192 -13.84 29.86 12.58
CA THR A 192 -14.85 29.54 11.55
C THR A 192 -14.47 28.32 10.71
N ILE A 193 -15.47 27.72 10.06
CA ILE A 193 -15.29 26.55 9.20
C ILE A 193 -14.45 26.91 7.97
N GLU A 194 -14.71 28.08 7.38
CA GLU A 194 -14.01 28.57 6.19
C GLU A 194 -12.53 28.80 6.49
N GLU A 195 -12.24 29.36 7.68
CA GLU A 195 -10.87 29.56 8.16
C GLU A 195 -10.13 28.23 8.28
N VAL A 196 -10.70 27.24 8.99
CA VAL A 196 -10.02 25.96 9.22
C VAL A 196 -9.86 25.15 7.94
N VAL A 197 -10.83 25.23 7.01
CA VAL A 197 -10.70 24.60 5.68
C VAL A 197 -9.57 25.24 4.88
N GLY A 198 -9.50 26.58 4.86
CA GLY A 198 -8.43 27.31 4.19
C GLY A 198 -7.05 26.94 4.76
N ARG A 199 -6.94 26.86 6.08
CA ARG A 199 -5.70 26.50 6.78
C ARG A 199 -5.31 25.04 6.56
N ALA A 200 -6.25 24.10 6.67
CA ALA A 200 -6.01 22.67 6.43
C ALA A 200 -5.53 22.41 4.98
N ASN A 201 -6.05 23.17 4.02
CA ASN A 201 -5.67 23.05 2.62
C ASN A 201 -4.37 23.80 2.27
N ASN A 202 -3.90 24.72 3.13
CA ASN A 202 -2.63 25.43 2.96
C ASN A 202 -1.43 24.58 3.41
N SER A 203 -1.36 23.38 2.86
CA SER A 203 -0.26 22.44 3.01
C SER A 203 0.11 21.87 1.65
N LYS A 204 1.39 21.55 1.47
CA LYS A 204 1.89 20.80 0.31
C LYS A 204 1.43 19.33 0.33
N TYR A 205 1.00 18.85 1.50
CA TYR A 205 0.51 17.51 1.73
C TYR A 205 -1.02 17.41 1.59
N GLY A 206 -1.51 16.19 1.49
CA GLY A 206 -2.93 15.87 1.36
C GLY A 206 -3.20 14.38 1.49
N LEU A 207 -2.58 13.70 2.45
CA LEU A 207 -2.76 12.25 2.62
C LEU A 207 -4.14 11.93 3.20
N ALA A 208 -4.42 12.41 4.41
CA ALA A 208 -5.66 12.16 5.11
C ALA A 208 -6.07 13.35 5.98
N ALA A 209 -7.35 13.41 6.32
CA ALA A 209 -7.93 14.37 7.25
C ALA A 209 -9.03 13.72 8.09
N ALA A 210 -9.44 14.37 9.18
CA ALA A 210 -10.61 13.95 9.92
C ALA A 210 -11.42 15.12 10.46
N VAL A 211 -12.71 14.86 10.62
CA VAL A 211 -13.71 15.82 11.06
C VAL A 211 -14.47 15.21 12.22
N PHE A 212 -14.53 15.92 13.35
CA PHE A 212 -15.31 15.50 14.52
C PHE A 212 -16.45 16.50 14.74
N THR A 213 -17.68 16.07 14.50
CA THR A 213 -18.90 16.89 14.62
C THR A 213 -20.13 16.01 14.83
N LYS A 214 -21.12 16.53 15.58
CA LYS A 214 -22.45 15.91 15.72
C LYS A 214 -23.46 16.40 14.68
N ASP A 215 -23.08 17.46 13.96
CA ASP A 215 -23.92 18.11 12.96
C ASP A 215 -23.72 17.45 11.59
N PRO A 216 -24.75 16.84 11.00
CA PRO A 216 -24.65 16.11 9.74
C PRO A 216 -24.37 17.01 8.53
N ASP A 217 -24.83 18.27 8.53
CA ASP A 217 -24.58 19.20 7.44
C ASP A 217 -23.12 19.62 7.43
N LYS A 218 -22.56 19.88 8.63
CA LYS A 218 -21.12 20.12 8.78
C LYS A 218 -20.29 18.91 8.40
N ALA A 219 -20.71 17.70 8.79
CA ALA A 219 -20.03 16.47 8.41
C ALA A 219 -19.98 16.32 6.88
N ASN A 220 -21.12 16.50 6.20
CA ASN A 220 -21.21 16.39 4.76
C ASN A 220 -20.34 17.44 4.05
N TYR A 221 -20.42 18.71 4.46
CA TYR A 221 -19.61 19.80 3.89
C TYR A 221 -18.10 19.57 4.12
N LEU A 222 -17.70 19.29 5.36
CA LEU A 222 -16.30 19.10 5.73
C LEU A 222 -15.72 17.77 5.24
N SER A 223 -16.53 16.79 4.83
CA SER A 223 -16.00 15.59 4.17
C SER A 223 -15.48 15.86 2.75
N GLN A 224 -15.93 16.95 2.12
CA GLN A 224 -15.60 17.33 0.74
C GLN A 224 -14.58 18.47 0.65
N ALA A 225 -14.48 19.28 1.70
CA ALA A 225 -13.71 20.52 1.70
C ALA A 225 -12.17 20.32 1.81
N PRO A 226 -11.65 19.40 2.64
CA PRO A 226 -10.22 19.11 2.71
C PRO A 226 -9.71 18.44 1.42
N GLN A 227 -8.59 18.91 0.91
CA GLN A 227 -7.87 18.34 -0.23
C GLN A 227 -7.01 17.16 0.26
N ALA A 228 -7.68 16.10 0.71
CA ALA A 228 -7.07 14.90 1.27
C ALA A 228 -7.59 13.63 0.57
N GLY A 229 -6.74 12.60 0.51
CA GLY A 229 -7.09 11.32 -0.12
C GLY A 229 -8.17 10.54 0.63
N THR A 230 -8.13 10.60 1.95
CA THR A 230 -9.09 9.98 2.85
C THR A 230 -9.58 11.01 3.86
N VAL A 231 -10.88 11.11 4.06
CA VAL A 231 -11.48 11.97 5.11
C VAL A 231 -12.32 11.10 6.03
N TRP A 232 -11.93 11.03 7.30
CA TRP A 232 -12.70 10.34 8.34
C TRP A 232 -13.69 11.29 9.02
N VAL A 233 -14.87 10.80 9.37
CA VAL A 233 -15.88 11.57 10.12
C VAL A 233 -16.17 10.84 11.43
N ASN A 234 -15.92 11.51 12.56
CA ASN A 234 -16.06 10.97 13.92
C ASN A 234 -15.22 9.72 14.21
N CYS A 235 -14.14 9.53 13.46
CA CYS A 235 -13.10 8.53 13.69
C CYS A 235 -11.76 9.03 13.14
N TYR A 236 -10.69 8.28 13.37
CA TYR A 236 -9.36 8.51 12.82
C TYR A 236 -8.66 7.16 12.64
N ASP A 237 -7.77 7.05 11.66
CA ASP A 237 -6.90 5.88 11.47
C ASP A 237 -7.65 4.56 11.18
N VAL A 238 -8.80 4.65 10.51
CA VAL A 238 -9.60 3.47 10.12
C VAL A 238 -9.30 3.11 8.68
N PHE A 239 -8.67 1.96 8.47
CA PHE A 239 -8.31 1.41 7.16
C PHE A 239 -9.01 0.08 6.89
N GLY A 240 -9.15 -0.24 5.60
CA GLY A 240 -9.61 -1.54 5.15
C GLY A 240 -9.15 -1.79 3.73
N ALA A 241 -8.85 -3.05 3.41
CA ALA A 241 -8.41 -3.46 2.08
C ALA A 241 -9.42 -3.11 0.97
N GLN A 242 -10.69 -2.89 1.35
CA GLN A 242 -11.79 -2.53 0.45
C GLN A 242 -11.74 -1.08 -0.02
N SER A 243 -11.11 -0.19 0.76
CA SER A 243 -11.12 1.25 0.52
C SER A 243 -9.78 1.70 -0.07
N PRO A 244 -9.77 2.49 -1.16
CA PRO A 244 -8.53 3.00 -1.71
C PRO A 244 -7.88 4.00 -0.75
N PHE A 245 -6.55 3.99 -0.70
CA PHE A 245 -5.75 4.89 0.10
C PHE A 245 -4.63 5.52 -0.75
N GLY A 246 -4.28 6.78 -0.45
CA GLY A 246 -3.23 7.51 -1.16
C GLY A 246 -3.52 9.00 -1.24
N GLY A 247 -2.48 9.81 -1.39
CA GLY A 247 -2.57 11.26 -1.18
C GLY A 247 -3.04 12.09 -2.37
N TYR A 248 -3.44 13.32 -2.06
CA TYR A 248 -3.45 14.48 -2.94
C TYR A 248 -2.06 15.15 -2.92
N LYS A 249 -1.82 16.03 -3.90
CA LYS A 249 -0.64 16.91 -3.96
C LYS A 249 0.67 16.12 -3.84
N MET A 250 1.58 16.53 -2.95
CA MET A 250 2.87 15.86 -2.77
C MET A 250 2.79 14.61 -1.89
N SER A 251 1.61 14.24 -1.36
CA SER A 251 1.47 13.03 -0.53
C SER A 251 1.34 11.74 -1.34
N GLY A 252 1.30 11.81 -2.68
CA GLY A 252 1.38 10.62 -3.53
C GLY A 252 0.78 10.80 -4.91
N SER A 253 1.03 9.81 -5.77
CA SER A 253 0.42 9.68 -7.08
C SER A 253 -0.19 8.28 -7.20
N GLY A 254 -1.43 8.20 -7.66
CA GLY A 254 -2.19 6.95 -7.68
C GLY A 254 -2.85 6.59 -6.34
N ARG A 255 -3.32 5.36 -6.23
CA ARG A 255 -3.97 4.79 -5.05
C ARG A 255 -3.52 3.34 -4.87
N GLU A 256 -3.48 2.91 -3.62
CA GLU A 256 -3.33 1.51 -3.22
C GLU A 256 -4.63 1.04 -2.55
N LEU A 257 -4.78 -0.26 -2.33
CA LEU A 257 -6.00 -0.88 -1.77
C LEU A 257 -7.23 -0.68 -2.67
N GLY A 258 -8.34 -1.31 -2.29
CA GLY A 258 -9.60 -1.25 -3.03
C GLY A 258 -9.49 -1.78 -4.46
N GLU A 259 -10.57 -1.58 -5.22
CA GLU A 259 -10.57 -1.84 -6.67
C GLU A 259 -9.62 -0.88 -7.41
N TYR A 260 -9.57 0.39 -7.00
CA TYR A 260 -8.76 1.41 -7.65
C TYR A 260 -7.26 1.09 -7.63
N GLY A 261 -6.77 0.43 -6.58
CA GLY A 261 -5.36 0.02 -6.51
C GLY A 261 -4.96 -0.99 -7.58
N LEU A 262 -5.90 -1.77 -8.13
CA LEU A 262 -5.61 -2.70 -9.22
C LEU A 262 -5.16 -1.99 -10.49
N GLN A 263 -5.61 -0.74 -10.70
CA GLN A 263 -5.28 0.04 -11.89
C GLN A 263 -3.76 0.22 -12.06
N ALA A 264 -3.02 0.42 -10.96
CA ALA A 264 -1.56 0.57 -11.00
C ALA A 264 -0.83 -0.69 -11.47
N TYR A 265 -1.48 -1.85 -11.41
CA TYR A 265 -0.94 -3.15 -11.80
C TYR A 265 -1.52 -3.65 -13.13
N THR A 266 -2.33 -2.86 -13.82
CA THR A 266 -2.92 -3.21 -15.11
C THR A 266 -2.68 -2.18 -16.22
N GLU A 267 -2.39 -2.67 -17.41
CA GLU A 267 -2.33 -1.92 -18.66
C GLU A 267 -3.60 -2.17 -19.48
N VAL A 268 -4.28 -1.10 -19.88
CA VAL A 268 -5.52 -1.19 -20.65
C VAL A 268 -5.20 -1.28 -22.14
N LYS A 269 -5.55 -2.39 -22.77
CA LYS A 269 -5.42 -2.59 -24.22
C LYS A 269 -6.78 -2.58 -24.89
N THR A 270 -7.01 -1.61 -25.77
CA THR A 270 -8.18 -1.60 -26.66
C THR A 270 -7.95 -2.49 -27.86
N VAL A 271 -8.89 -3.40 -28.12
CA VAL A 271 -8.93 -4.23 -29.32
C VAL A 271 -10.17 -3.86 -30.12
N THR A 272 -9.97 -3.57 -31.41
CA THR A 272 -11.04 -3.21 -32.34
C THR A 272 -10.99 -4.16 -33.53
N VAL A 273 -12.08 -4.88 -33.75
CA VAL A 273 -12.21 -5.87 -34.82
C VAL A 273 -13.22 -5.36 -35.84
N LYS A 274 -12.80 -5.28 -37.11
CA LYS A 274 -13.71 -4.96 -38.21
C LYS A 274 -14.75 -6.08 -38.36
N VAL A 275 -16.01 -5.71 -38.39
CA VAL A 275 -17.12 -6.63 -38.68
C VAL A 275 -17.86 -6.18 -39.94
N SER A 276 -18.62 -7.10 -40.55
CA SER A 276 -19.43 -6.79 -41.74
C SER A 276 -20.54 -5.78 -41.42
N GLN A 277 -21.23 -6.00 -40.31
CA GLN A 277 -22.31 -5.14 -39.81
C GLN A 277 -22.37 -5.27 -38.28
N LYS A 278 -22.39 -4.14 -37.55
CA LYS A 278 -22.67 -4.17 -36.11
C LYS A 278 -24.18 -4.07 -35.84
N ASN A 279 -24.61 -4.60 -34.71
CA ASN A 279 -25.95 -4.37 -34.14
C ASN A 279 -25.80 -3.81 -32.72
N SER A 280 -26.86 -3.22 -32.20
CA SER A 280 -26.92 -2.68 -30.83
C SER A 280 -26.96 -3.76 -29.77
#